data_AF-A0A2S7TJK1-F1
#
_entry.id   AF-A0A2S7TJK1-F1
#
_cell.length_a   1.000
_cell.length_b   1.000
_cell.length_c   1.000
_cell.angle_alpha   90.00
_cell.angle_beta   90.00
_cell.angle_gamma   90.00
#
_symmetry.space_group_name_H-M   'P 1'
#
loop_
_entity.id
_entity.type
_entity.pdbx_description
1 polymer ?
#
loop_
_entity_poly.entity_id
_entity_poly.type
_entity_poly.pdbx_seq_one_letter_code
_entity_poly.pdbx_strand_id
1 'polypeptide(L)'
;MHKNLFFICPTDCLENRINKEFEQENYFYTSLGNSFAHDSKTIQKLSELIEKHHIQKIYMVLSQQNVIFSDALGTNSYTRIQGLHNLYQTILLEKSNSIISKKKTLQRLPFYPIISIRKF
;
A
#
# COMPACT_ATOMS: atom_id res chain seq x y z
N MET A 1 7.24 16.50 19.19
CA MET A 1 7.64 15.36 18.32
C MET A 1 6.50 15.11 17.35
N HIS A 2 6.81 14.99 16.06
CA HIS A 2 5.82 14.60 15.05
C HIS A 2 5.57 13.10 15.16
N LYS A 3 4.31 12.66 15.03
CA LYS A 3 3.92 11.25 15.06
C LYS A 3 3.36 10.84 13.71
N ASN A 4 3.88 9.75 13.19
CA ASN A 4 3.60 9.27 11.85
C ASN A 4 2.86 7.93 11.91
N LEU A 5 1.92 7.71 11.00
CA LEU A 5 1.28 6.41 10.80
C LEU A 5 1.65 5.86 9.42
N PHE A 6 2.25 4.68 9.40
CA PHE A 6 2.65 3.99 8.18
C PHE A 6 1.73 2.80 7.92
N PHE A 7 1.07 2.82 6.77
CA PHE A 7 0.39 1.68 6.20
C PHE A 7 1.41 0.87 5.42
N ILE A 8 1.68 -0.35 5.88
CA ILE A 8 2.71 -1.22 5.32
C ILE A 8 2.17 -2.62 5.04
N CYS A 9 2.72 -3.23 3.99
CA CYS A 9 2.46 -4.63 3.73
C CYS A 9 3.37 -5.51 4.62
N PRO A 10 2.81 -6.46 5.38
CA PRO A 10 3.58 -7.30 6.30
C PRO A 10 4.57 -8.19 5.55
N THR A 11 4.33 -8.45 4.26
CA THR A 11 5.26 -9.22 3.41
C THR A 11 6.54 -8.45 3.08
N ASP A 12 6.58 -7.14 3.30
CA ASP A 12 7.71 -6.29 2.93
C ASP A 12 8.69 -6.05 4.09
N CYS A 13 8.30 -6.35 5.34
CA CYS A 13 9.12 -6.20 6.55
C CYS A 13 9.82 -4.83 6.66
N LEU A 14 9.11 -3.74 6.34
CA LEU A 14 9.67 -2.39 6.21
C LEU A 14 9.79 -1.62 7.53
N GLU A 15 9.21 -2.11 8.62
CA GLU A 15 9.17 -1.46 9.95
C GLU A 15 10.56 -1.02 10.40
N ASN A 16 11.52 -1.94 10.34
CA ASN A 16 12.90 -1.70 10.76
C ASN A 16 13.59 -0.65 9.88
N ARG A 17 13.26 -0.60 8.60
CA ARG A 17 13.85 0.39 7.68
C ARG A 17 13.24 1.77 7.93
N ILE A 18 11.92 1.83 8.08
CA ILE A 18 11.19 3.07 8.38
C ILE A 18 11.67 3.67 9.70
N ASN A 19 11.80 2.86 10.76
CA ASN A 19 12.29 3.35 12.06
C ASN A 19 13.74 3.85 12.03
N LYS A 20 14.57 3.38 11.08
CA LYS A 20 15.93 3.89 10.88
C LYS A 20 15.96 5.20 10.09
N GLU A 21 15.02 5.40 9.18
CA GLU A 21 14.98 6.54 8.25
C GLU A 21 14.18 7.72 8.82
N PHE A 22 13.17 7.43 9.64
CA PHE A 22 12.31 8.41 10.29
C PHE A 22 12.57 8.37 11.80
N GLU A 23 13.38 9.31 12.30
CA GLU A 23 13.72 9.47 13.73
C GLU A 23 12.52 9.93 14.61
N GLN A 24 11.31 9.83 14.09
CA GLN A 24 10.08 10.19 14.77
C GLN A 24 9.43 8.96 15.43
N GLU A 25 8.41 9.21 16.25
CA GLU A 25 7.59 8.14 16.79
C GLU A 25 6.64 7.63 15.70
N ASN A 26 6.88 6.40 15.26
CA ASN A 26 6.21 5.79 14.11
C ASN A 26 5.22 4.70 14.57
N TYR A 27 4.01 4.79 14.06
CA TYR A 27 2.94 3.81 14.22
C TYR A 27 2.80 3.02 12.92
N PHE A 28 2.40 1.76 13.02
CA PHE A 28 2.26 0.88 11.88
C PHE A 28 0.87 0.28 11.83
N TYR A 29 0.26 0.33 10.64
CA TYR A 29 -0.97 -0.34 10.31
C TYR A 29 -0.73 -1.30 9.14
N THR A 30 -1.24 -2.52 9.27
CA THR A 30 -1.05 -3.56 8.26
C THR A 30 -2.00 -3.36 7.09
N SER A 31 -1.47 -3.12 5.89
CA SER A 31 -2.20 -3.01 4.63
C SER A 31 -1.64 -3.98 3.59
N LEU A 32 -2.43 -5.00 3.21
CA LEU A 32 -1.98 -5.98 2.21
C LEU A 32 -1.95 -5.33 0.83
N GLY A 33 -0.78 -5.19 0.22
CA GLY A 33 -0.65 -4.51 -1.07
C GLY A 33 -1.19 -3.07 -1.05
N ASN A 34 -1.00 -2.33 0.05
CA ASN A 34 -1.63 -1.03 0.29
C ASN A 34 -3.17 -1.03 0.29
N SER A 35 -3.78 -2.20 0.45
CA SER A 35 -5.23 -2.36 0.60
C SER A 35 -5.58 -2.74 2.04
N PHE A 36 -6.74 -2.27 2.49
CA PHE A 36 -7.28 -2.57 3.82
C PHE A 36 -8.80 -2.58 3.76
N ALA A 37 -9.44 -3.16 4.77
CA ALA A 37 -10.89 -3.19 4.87
C ALA A 37 -11.44 -1.77 5.14
N HIS A 38 -12.34 -1.30 4.29
CA HIS A 38 -13.02 0.01 4.45
C HIS A 38 -14.40 -0.17 5.12
N ASP A 39 -14.48 -1.06 6.12
CA ASP A 39 -15.68 -1.20 6.94
C ASP A 39 -15.70 -0.16 8.07
N SER A 40 -16.90 0.16 8.57
CA SER A 40 -17.08 1.20 9.58
C SER A 40 -16.28 0.95 10.86
N LYS A 41 -16.10 -0.31 11.26
CA LYS A 41 -15.35 -0.68 12.46
C LYS A 41 -13.86 -0.45 12.27
N THR A 42 -13.31 -0.76 11.09
CA THR A 42 -11.91 -0.47 10.76
C THR A 42 -11.64 1.03 10.71
N ILE A 43 -12.51 1.80 10.06
CA ILE A 43 -12.39 3.27 10.01
C ILE A 43 -12.48 3.90 11.39
N GLN A 44 -13.42 3.46 12.23
CA GLN A 44 -13.56 3.95 13.60
C GLN A 44 -12.27 3.72 14.40
N LYS A 45 -11.72 2.50 14.37
CA LYS A 45 -10.48 2.17 15.09
C LYS A 45 -9.28 2.98 14.60
N LEU A 46 -9.21 3.25 13.29
CA LEU A 46 -8.17 4.11 12.73
C LEU A 46 -8.32 5.55 13.21
N SER A 47 -9.54 6.09 13.27
CA SER A 47 -9.81 7.42 13.81
C SER A 47 -9.40 7.52 15.28
N GLU A 48 -9.82 6.55 16.10
CA GLU A 48 -9.47 6.47 17.52
C GLU A 48 -7.94 6.42 17.72
N LEU A 49 -7.21 5.67 16.87
CA LEU A 49 -5.75 5.59 16.91
C LEU A 49 -5.09 6.92 16.53
N ILE A 50 -5.56 7.56 15.47
CA ILE A 50 -5.07 8.87 15.00
C ILE A 50 -5.27 9.93 16.08
N GLU A 51 -6.45 9.99 16.69
CA GLU A 51 -6.81 10.94 17.74
C GLU A 51 -6.00 10.68 19.02
N LYS A 52 -6.02 9.44 19.52
CA LYS A 52 -5.32 9.04 20.75
C LYS A 52 -3.83 9.36 20.71
N HIS A 53 -3.21 9.17 19.55
CA HIS A 53 -1.79 9.35 19.39
C HIS A 53 -1.44 10.69 18.74
N HIS A 54 -2.40 11.57 18.47
CA HIS A 54 -2.17 12.87 17.80
C HIS A 54 -1.30 12.72 16.53
N ILE A 55 -1.61 11.72 15.70
CA ILE A 55 -0.88 11.47 14.45
C ILE A 55 -1.10 12.64 13.49
N GLN A 56 -0.01 13.14 12.92
CA GLN A 56 -0.02 14.31 12.05
C GLN A 56 0.19 13.97 10.58
N LYS A 57 0.85 12.83 10.30
CA LYS A 57 1.15 12.40 8.93
C LYS A 57 0.84 10.92 8.77
N ILE A 58 0.20 10.60 7.66
CA ILE A 58 -0.12 9.23 7.27
C ILE A 58 0.62 8.93 5.96
N TYR A 59 1.29 7.78 5.92
CA TYR A 59 2.10 7.33 4.79
C TYR A 59 1.62 5.94 4.35
N MET A 60 1.48 5.73 3.05
CA MET A 60 1.28 4.40 2.47
C MET A 60 2.56 3.97 1.79
N VAL A 61 3.18 2.89 2.27
CA VAL A 61 4.51 2.46 1.83
C VAL A 61 4.44 1.00 1.41
N LEU A 62 5.00 0.73 0.23
CA LEU A 62 5.02 -0.59 -0.36
C LEU A 62 6.38 -0.86 -1.01
N SER A 63 6.88 -2.08 -0.86
CA SER A 63 8.06 -2.53 -1.58
C SER A 63 7.76 -2.66 -3.07
N GLN A 64 8.75 -2.32 -3.90
CA GLN A 64 8.68 -2.58 -5.34
C GLN A 64 8.65 -4.09 -5.66
N GLN A 65 9.19 -4.92 -4.78
CA GLN A 65 9.20 -6.37 -4.89
C GLN A 65 8.10 -7.02 -4.04
N ASN A 66 7.01 -6.29 -3.76
CA ASN A 66 5.93 -6.80 -2.95
C ASN A 66 5.28 -8.05 -3.58
N VAL A 67 5.22 -9.13 -2.80
CA VAL A 67 4.78 -10.44 -3.29
C VAL A 67 3.29 -10.50 -3.67
N ILE A 68 2.46 -9.61 -3.11
CA ILE A 68 1.04 -9.51 -3.46
C ILE A 68 0.88 -9.05 -4.91
N PHE A 69 1.73 -8.12 -5.36
CA PHE A 69 1.72 -7.65 -6.76
C PHE A 69 2.19 -8.75 -7.72
N SER A 70 3.22 -9.51 -7.36
CA SER A 70 3.64 -10.65 -8.18
C SER A 70 2.59 -11.74 -8.25
N ASP A 71 1.88 -12.02 -7.14
CA ASP A 71 0.80 -13.01 -7.12
C ASP A 71 -0.38 -12.58 -7.98
N ALA A 72 -0.81 -11.31 -7.89
CA ALA A 72 -1.89 -10.75 -8.71
C ALA A 72 -1.62 -10.85 -10.22
N LEU A 73 -0.34 -10.84 -10.62
CA LEU A 73 0.06 -10.95 -12.02
C LEU A 73 0.22 -12.39 -12.51
N GLY A 74 0.23 -13.38 -11.60
CA GLY A 74 0.52 -14.77 -11.86
C GLY A 74 -0.51 -15.72 -11.24
N THR A 75 -0.18 -16.30 -10.08
CA THR A 75 -0.88 -17.43 -9.47
C THR A 75 -2.25 -17.10 -8.87
N ASN A 76 -2.53 -15.83 -8.56
CA ASN A 76 -3.80 -15.39 -7.98
C ASN A 76 -4.17 -16.13 -6.66
N SER A 77 -3.17 -16.55 -5.90
CA SER A 77 -3.30 -17.34 -4.68
C SER A 77 -4.03 -16.58 -3.57
N TYR A 78 -3.94 -15.25 -3.55
CA TYR A 78 -4.58 -14.42 -2.52
C TYR A 78 -5.93 -13.81 -2.94
N THR A 79 -6.53 -14.25 -4.04
CA THR A 79 -7.82 -13.74 -4.54
C THR A 79 -8.98 -13.87 -3.56
N ARG A 80 -8.89 -14.81 -2.60
CA ARG A 80 -9.91 -15.02 -1.56
C ARG A 80 -9.74 -14.11 -0.34
N ILE A 81 -8.65 -13.36 -0.25
CA ILE A 81 -8.43 -12.43 0.87
C ILE A 81 -9.31 -11.19 0.68
N GLN A 82 -10.16 -10.94 1.68
CA GLN A 82 -11.01 -9.76 1.71
C GLN A 82 -10.17 -8.48 1.66
N GLY A 83 -10.54 -7.54 0.79
CA GLY A 83 -9.81 -6.29 0.57
C GLY A 83 -8.77 -6.33 -0.55
N LEU A 84 -8.32 -7.50 -0.99
CA LEU A 84 -7.41 -7.61 -2.14
C LEU A 84 -8.12 -7.67 -3.49
N HIS A 85 -9.42 -7.97 -3.52
CA HIS A 85 -10.19 -8.11 -4.76
C HIS A 85 -10.07 -6.89 -5.67
N ASN A 86 -10.32 -5.70 -5.13
CA ASN A 86 -10.27 -4.46 -5.89
C ASN A 86 -8.84 -4.17 -6.38
N LEU A 87 -7.83 -4.38 -5.53
CA LEU A 87 -6.43 -4.23 -5.92
C LEU A 87 -6.07 -5.16 -7.07
N TYR A 88 -6.47 -6.43 -7.00
CA TYR A 88 -6.17 -7.43 -8.03
C TYR A 88 -6.85 -7.05 -9.34
N GLN A 89 -8.12 -6.63 -9.28
CA GLN A 89 -8.82 -6.11 -10.46
C GLN A 89 -8.09 -4.91 -11.06
N THR A 90 -7.68 -3.94 -10.24
CA THR A 90 -6.89 -2.80 -10.72
C THR A 90 -5.59 -3.26 -11.36
N ILE A 91 -4.80 -4.12 -10.72
CA ILE A 91 -3.53 -4.64 -11.27
C ILE A 91 -3.76 -5.35 -12.62
N LEU A 92 -4.81 -6.17 -12.72
CA LEU A 92 -5.15 -6.89 -13.96
C LEU A 92 -5.61 -5.94 -15.06
N LEU A 93 -6.44 -4.94 -14.72
CA LEU A 93 -6.83 -3.88 -15.65
C LEU A 93 -5.60 -3.11 -16.14
N GLU A 94 -4.68 -2.74 -15.26
CA GLU A 94 -3.45 -2.04 -15.66
C GLU A 94 -2.49 -2.90 -16.47
N LYS A 95 -2.42 -4.20 -16.20
CA LYS A 95 -1.72 -5.15 -17.06
C LYS A 95 -2.34 -5.19 -18.46
N SER A 96 -3.67 -5.27 -18.56
CA SER A 96 -4.37 -5.28 -19.84
C SER A 96 -4.17 -3.97 -20.61
N ASN A 97 -4.28 -2.84 -19.92
CA ASN A 97 -4.08 -1.50 -20.48
C ASN A 97 -2.64 -1.26 -20.88
N SER A 98 -1.65 -1.77 -20.15
CA SER A 98 -0.24 -1.67 -20.53
C SER A 98 0.11 -2.57 -21.73
N ILE A 99 -0.56 -3.71 -21.91
CA ILE A 99 -0.44 -4.53 -23.14
C ILE A 99 -1.08 -3.81 -24.33
N ILE A 100 -2.27 -3.23 -24.13
CA ILE A 100 -2.98 -2.44 -25.15
C ILE A 100 -2.21 -1.15 -25.47
N SER A 101 -1.57 -0.53 -24.49
CA SER A 101 -0.79 0.70 -24.64
C SER A 101 0.63 0.43 -25.16
N LYS A 102 1.19 -0.77 -24.97
CA LYS A 102 2.33 -1.24 -25.76
C LYS A 102 1.99 -1.37 -27.25
N LYS A 103 0.72 -1.61 -27.60
CA LYS A 103 0.19 -1.52 -28.98
C LYS A 103 -0.26 -0.10 -29.39
N LYS A 104 -0.53 0.79 -28.44
CA LYS A 104 -0.94 2.19 -28.63
C LYS A 104 -0.27 3.07 -27.56
N THR A 105 0.95 3.49 -27.84
CA THR A 105 1.78 4.49 -27.15
C THR A 105 1.29 5.00 -25.78
N LEU A 106 2.01 4.61 -24.73
CA LEU A 106 2.15 5.21 -23.39
C LEU A 106 1.22 6.39 -23.07
N GLN A 107 0.15 6.15 -22.30
CA GLN A 107 -0.51 7.20 -21.53
C GLN A 107 -0.62 6.83 -20.05
N ARG A 108 -0.29 7.85 -19.24
CA ARG A 108 -0.15 7.89 -17.78
C ARG A 108 -1.38 7.33 -17.06
N LEU A 109 -1.13 6.52 -16.04
CA LEU A 109 -2.16 6.04 -15.10
C LEU A 109 -2.24 6.95 -13.87
N PRO A 110 -3.44 7.22 -13.34
CA PRO A 110 -3.66 8.18 -12.27
C PRO A 110 -3.42 7.59 -10.87
N PHE A 111 -2.71 8.38 -10.05
CA PHE A 111 -2.83 8.51 -8.58
C PHE A 111 -2.90 7.25 -7.70
N TYR A 112 -1.75 6.85 -7.18
CA TYR A 112 -1.53 6.73 -5.73
C TYR A 112 -0.29 7.58 -5.39
N PRO A 113 -0.18 8.22 -4.21
CA PRO A 113 1.12 8.69 -3.73
C PRO A 113 1.96 7.45 -3.42
N ILE A 114 2.51 6.84 -4.46
CA ILE A 114 3.62 5.89 -4.32
C ILE A 114 4.78 6.78 -3.89
N ILE A 115 5.01 6.87 -2.58
CA ILE A 115 6.32 7.28 -2.09
C ILE A 115 7.26 6.13 -2.44
N SER A 116 7.71 6.14 -3.70
CA SER A 116 8.82 5.32 -4.15
C SER A 116 10.04 5.92 -3.48
N ILE A 117 10.45 5.32 -2.36
CA ILE A 117 11.78 5.56 -1.81
C ILE A 117 12.75 4.89 -2.80
N ARG A 118 13.02 5.60 -3.91
CA ARG A 118 14.13 5.30 -4.81
C ARG A 118 15.40 5.45 -3.99
N LYS A 119 16.11 4.34 -3.76
CA LYS A 119 17.53 4.40 -3.42
C LYS A 119 18.28 4.97 -4.62
N PHE A 120 19.16 5.94 -4.36
CA PHE A 120 20.24 6.32 -5.28
C PHE A 120 21.15 5.11 -5.57
#